data_AF-A0A1H3AFP1-F1
#
_entry.id   AF-A0A1H3AFP1-F1
#
_cell.length_a   1.000
_cell.length_b   1.000
_cell.length_c   1.000
_cell.angle_alpha   90.00
_cell.angle_beta   90.00
_cell.angle_gamma   90.00
#
_symmetry.space_group_name_H-M   'P 1'
#
loop_
_entity.id
_entity.type
_entity.pdbx_description
1 polymer ?
#
loop_
_entity_poly.entity_id
_entity_poly.type
_entity_poly.pdbx_seq_one_letter_code
_entity_poly.pdbx_strand_id
1 'polypeptide(L)' 'MGPCPLLDNPHRVGKRLRPPLGDRHSAPRGTYRVIYRIDHDTRTVTVLDVTHRRDAYRTGR' A
#
# COMPACT_ATOMS: atom_id res chain seq x y z
N MET A 1 16.89 -5.33 12.34
CA MET A 1 15.68 -5.26 11.50
C MET A 1 16.13 -5.53 10.07
N GLY A 2 15.54 -6.49 9.38
CA GLY A 2 15.82 -6.71 7.96
C GLY A 2 15.31 -5.53 7.11
N PRO A 3 15.76 -5.43 5.85
CA PRO A 3 15.30 -4.41 4.91
C PRO A 3 13.75 -4.41 4.84
N CYS A 4 13.15 -3.23 4.97
CA CYS A 4 11.70 -3.06 4.89
C CYS A 4 11.31 -3.05 3.40
N PRO A 5 10.77 -4.13 2.83
CA PRO A 5 10.67 -4.28 1.39
C PRO A 5 9.70 -3.28 0.72
N LEU A 6 8.86 -2.60 1.51
CA LEU A 6 8.03 -1.48 1.06
C LEU A 6 8.85 -0.20 0.81
N LEU A 7 9.96 0.00 1.51
CA LEU A 7 10.90 1.09 1.27
C LEU A 7 11.95 0.70 0.24
N ASP A 8 12.41 -0.56 0.25
CA ASP A 8 13.48 -1.01 -0.66
C ASP A 8 13.00 -1.25 -2.09
N ASN A 9 11.78 -1.79 -2.27
CA ASN A 9 11.20 -1.99 -3.60
C ASN A 9 9.67 -1.91 -3.60
N PRO A 10 9.09 -0.70 -3.43
CA PRO A 10 7.65 -0.50 -3.32
C PRO A 10 6.87 -1.01 -4.54
N HIS A 11 7.47 -1.07 -5.73
CA HIS A 11 6.79 -1.57 -6.94
C HIS A 11 6.62 -3.09 -6.96
N ARG A 12 7.48 -3.84 -6.26
CA ARG A 12 7.41 -5.31 -6.23
C ARG A 12 6.42 -5.84 -5.21
N VAL A 13 6.23 -5.12 -4.10
CA VAL A 13 5.45 -5.62 -2.96
C VAL A 13 3.95 -5.34 -3.07
N GLY A 14 3.54 -4.43 -3.94
CA GLY A 14 2.14 -4.04 -4.08
C GLY A 14 1.68 -3.91 -5.52
N LYS A 15 0.37 -4.00 -5.71
CA LYS A 15 -0.29 -3.85 -7.01
C LYS A 15 -0.93 -2.49 -7.11
N ARG A 16 -0.85 -1.87 -8.29
CA ARG A 16 -1.56 -0.64 -8.63
C ARG A 16 -3.07 -0.91 -8.53
N LEU A 17 -3.81 -0.01 -7.88
CA LEU A 17 -5.25 -0.11 -7.79
C LEU A 17 -5.90 0.24 -9.14
N ARG A 18 -7.15 -0.21 -9.31
CA ARG A 18 -7.95 0.12 -10.49
C ARG A 18 -8.50 1.55 -10.37
N PRO A 19 -8.84 2.21 -11.49
CA PRO A 19 -9.53 3.49 -11.48
C PRO A 19 -10.78 3.46 -10.58
N PRO A 20 -11.10 4.57 -9.87
CA PRO A 20 -10.47 5.89 -9.95
C PRO A 20 -9.16 6.02 -9.15
N LEU A 21 -8.76 5.00 -8.37
CA LEU A 21 -7.60 5.05 -7.47
C LEU A 21 -6.30 4.62 -8.15
N GLY A 22 -6.19 4.82 -9.46
CA GLY A 22 -5.04 4.38 -10.24
C GLY A 22 -3.72 5.02 -9.83
N ASP A 23 -3.72 6.09 -9.06
CA ASP A 23 -2.52 6.71 -8.49
C ASP A 23 -1.97 5.96 -7.26
N ARG A 24 -2.69 4.95 -6.75
CA ARG A 24 -2.37 4.25 -5.49
C ARG A 24 -1.97 2.80 -5.72
N HIS A 25 -1.22 2.28 -4.77
CA HIS A 25 -0.80 0.89 -4.69
C HIS A 25 -1.32 0.25 -3.39
N SER A 26 -1.56 -1.06 -3.44
CA SER A 26 -1.89 -1.85 -2.25
C SER A 26 -0.96 -3.04 -2.11
N ALA A 27 -0.41 -3.23 -0.91
CA ALA A 27 0.47 -4.34 -0.55
C ALA A 27 -0.04 -5.07 0.70
N PRO A 28 0.04 -6.42 0.75
CA PRO A 28 -0.18 -7.17 1.98
C PRO A 28 1.01 -6.99 2.94
N ARG A 29 0.73 -6.74 4.21
CA ARG A 29 1.71 -6.68 5.29
C ARG A 29 1.22 -7.51 6.48
N GLY A 30 1.54 -8.80 6.47
CA GLY A 30 1.05 -9.73 7.49
C GLY A 30 -0.49 -9.77 7.49
N THR A 31 -1.11 -9.46 8.62
CA THR A 31 -2.58 -9.40 8.75
C THR A 31 -3.19 -8.09 8.28
N TYR A 32 -2.40 -7.15 7.76
CA TYR A 32 -2.86 -5.85 7.29
C TYR A 32 -2.71 -5.71 5.78
N ARG A 33 -3.48 -4.78 5.21
CA ARG A 33 -3.29 -4.19 3.88
C ARG A 33 -2.84 -2.75 4.06
N VAL A 34 -1.81 -2.36 3.34
CA VAL A 34 -1.32 -0.98 3.28
C VAL A 34 -1.70 -0.41 1.93
N ILE A 35 -2.31 0.77 1.92
CA ILE A 35 -2.51 1.58 0.72
C ILE A 35 -1.48 2.71 0.74
N TYR A 36 -0.77 2.89 -0.36
CA TYR A 36 0.29 3.88 -0.46
C TYR A 36 0.37 4.50 -1.85
N ARG A 37 1.08 5.63 -1.95
CA ARG A 37 1.47 6.27 -3.21
C ARG A 37 2.98 6.31 -3.30
N ILE A 38 3.48 6.28 -4.53
CA ILE A 38 4.90 6.40 -4.83
C ILE A 38 5.08 7.72 -5.58
N ASP A 39 5.89 8.60 -5.02
CA ASP A 39 6.36 9.81 -5.66
C ASP A 39 7.77 9.53 -6.21
N HIS A 40 7.91 9.52 -7.53
CA HIS A 40 9.17 9.17 -8.19
C HIS A 40 10.20 10.31 -8.15
N ASP A 41 9.74 11.56 -8.12
CA ASP A 41 10.60 12.74 -8.16
C ASP A 41 11.33 12.91 -6.83
N THR A 42 10.62 12.68 -5.73
CA THR A 42 11.17 12.74 -4.37
C THR A 42 11.61 11.39 -3.83
N ARG A 43 11.37 10.29 -4.56
CA ARG A 43 11.58 8.90 -4.12
C ARG A 43 10.87 8.59 -2.79
N THR A 44 9.68 9.15 -2.60
CA THR A 44 8.93 9.04 -1.35
C THR A 44 7.81 8.02 -1.48
N VAL A 45 7.63 7.20 -0.44
CA VAL A 45 6.47 6.31 -0.30
C VAL A 45 5.57 6.84 0.80
N THR A 46 4.39 7.35 0.43
CA THR A 46 3.41 7.88 1.38
C THR A 46 2.35 6.83 1.67
N VAL A 47 2.28 6.39 2.92
CA VAL A 47 1.20 5.50 3.40
C VAL A 47 -0.06 6.33 3.60
N LEU A 48 -1.14 5.94 2.93
CA LEU A 48 -2.44 6.62 3.01
C LEU A 48 -3.40 5.92 3.98
N ASP A 49 -3.34 4.59 4.03
CA ASP A 49 -4.21 3.79 4.89
C ASP A 49 -3.57 2.46 5.28
N VAL A 50 -3.93 1.96 6.46
CA VAL A 50 -3.53 0.65 6.98
C VAL A 50 -4.78 -0.04 7.54
N THR A 51 -5.33 -0.96 6.76
CA THR A 51 -6.55 -1.67 7.10
C THR A 51 -6.24 -3.11 7.48
N HIS A 52 -6.86 -3.63 8.55
CA HIS A 52 -6.72 -5.05 8.91
C HIS A 52 -7.48 -5.95 7.91
N ARG A 53 -6.91 -7.10 7.53
CA ARG A 53 -7.49 -8.00 6.50
C ARG A 53 -8.93 -8.45 6.79
N ARG A 54 -9.28 -8.56 8.08
CA ARG A 54 -10.62 -8.94 8.53
C ARG A 54 -11.66 -7.83 8.33
N ASP A 55 -11.19 -6.59 8.30
CA ASP A 55 -12.01 -5.39 8.21
C ASP A 55 -12.05 -4.86 6.76
N ALA A 56 -11.16 -5.35 5.88
CA ALA A 56 -11.08 -5.00 4.46
C ALA A 56 -12.31 -5.38 3.61
N TYR A 57 -13.25 -6.16 4.16
CA TYR A 57 -14.55 -6.48 3.53
C TYR A 57 -15.74 -5.88 4.27
N ARG A 58 -15.52 -5.13 5.36
CA ARG A 58 -16.60 -4.51 6.11
C ARG A 58 -16.91 -3.15 5.47
N THR A 59 -17.66 -3.18 4.38
CA THR A 59 -18.27 -1.98 3.80
C THR A 59 -19.22 -1.40 4.86
N GLY A 60 -18.90 -0.22 5.39
CA GLY A 60 -19.83 0.56 6.20
C GLY A 60 -19.24 1.07 7.52
N ARG A 61 -18.66 2.26 7.45
CA ARG A 61 -19.07 3.36 8.32
C ARG A 61 -19.01 4.67 7.54
#